data_AF-A0A840DT25-F1
#
_entry.id   AF-A0A840DT25-F1
#
_cell.length_a   1.000
_cell.length_b   1.000
_cell.length_c   1.000
_cell.angle_alpha   90.00
_cell.angle_beta   90.00
_cell.angle_gamma   90.00
#
_symmetry.space_group_name_H-M   'P 1'
#
loop_
_entity.id
_entity.type
_entity.pdbx_description
1 polymer ?
#
loop_
_entity_poly.entity_id
_entity_poly.type
_entity_poly.pdbx_seq_one_letter_code
_entity_poly.pdbx_strand_id
1 'polypeptide(L)'
;MMAKEHGLPLRRRGRKKTTLNKTTKQFNEALLTAAEQAGYHYGEDGLVSYLQYHALNNPVSFFSLLAKILPLQVLGETGGDVKTISRIEIVPVKPKNTKPEKHDPSVTEA
;
A
#
# COMPACT_ATOMS: atom_id res chain seq x y z
N MET A 1 53.72 -8.89 11.06
CA MET A 1 53.33 -7.88 10.04
C MET A 1 51.84 -8.03 9.81
N MET A 2 51.08 -6.94 9.99
CA MET A 2 49.62 -6.96 10.02
C MET A 2 49.06 -6.93 8.59
N ALA A 3 48.36 -8.00 8.18
CA ALA A 3 47.61 -8.00 6.93
C ALA A 3 46.33 -7.19 7.13
N LYS A 4 46.29 -5.99 6.54
CA LYS A 4 45.14 -5.10 6.53
C LYS A 4 44.19 -5.61 5.44
N GLU A 5 43.20 -6.41 5.84
CA GLU A 5 42.16 -6.85 4.91
C GLU A 5 41.29 -5.65 4.53
N HIS A 6 41.53 -5.12 3.33
CA HIS A 6 40.67 -4.15 2.69
C HIS A 6 39.46 -4.91 2.10
N GLY A 7 38.43 -5.10 2.91
CA GLY A 7 37.16 -5.63 2.45
C GLY A 7 36.63 -4.78 1.28
N LEU A 8 36.54 -5.38 0.09
CA LEU A 8 35.96 -4.75 -1.09
C LEU A 8 34.51 -4.35 -0.76
N PRO A 9 34.08 -3.10 -1.01
CA PRO A 9 32.70 -2.71 -0.78
C PRO A 9 31.83 -3.50 -1.76
N LEU A 10 31.14 -4.52 -1.25
CA LEU A 10 30.14 -5.27 -2.00
C LEU A 10 29.15 -4.24 -2.54
N ARG A 11 29.16 -4.06 -3.87
CA ARG A 11 28.21 -3.25 -4.64
C ARG A 11 26.78 -3.77 -4.41
N ARG A 12 26.19 -3.48 -3.26
CA ARG A 12 24.76 -3.66 -3.00
C ARG A 12 24.00 -2.47 -3.59
N ARG A 13 24.12 -2.28 -4.90
CA ARG A 13 23.19 -1.43 -5.65
C ARG A 13 22.35 -2.32 -6.54
N GLY A 14 21.57 -3.18 -5.87
CA GLY A 14 20.49 -3.89 -6.52
C GLY A 14 19.52 -2.88 -7.16
N ARG A 15 18.79 -3.35 -8.17
CA ARG A 15 17.71 -2.59 -8.82
C ARG A 15 16.78 -1.99 -7.75
N LYS A 16 16.49 -0.68 -7.85
CA LYS A 16 15.54 -0.01 -6.94
C LYS A 16 14.24 -0.82 -6.91
N LYS A 17 13.88 -1.33 -5.73
CA LYS A 17 12.60 -2.01 -5.49
C LYS A 17 11.49 -1.08 -6.03
N THR A 18 10.56 -1.64 -6.81
CA THR A 18 9.47 -0.98 -7.59
C THR A 18 9.78 -0.43 -8.99
N THR A 19 11.00 -0.50 -9.51
CA THR A 19 11.24 -0.06 -10.91
C THR A 19 10.63 -1.02 -11.94
N LEU A 20 9.77 -0.51 -12.83
CA LEU A 20 9.15 -1.25 -13.94
C LEU A 20 10.17 -1.87 -14.90
N ASN A 21 9.86 -3.05 -15.46
CA ASN A 21 10.70 -3.69 -16.46
C ASN A 21 10.94 -2.74 -17.65
N LYS A 22 12.15 -2.75 -18.23
CA LYS A 22 12.51 -1.88 -19.35
C LYS A 22 11.56 -2.07 -20.53
N THR A 23 11.20 -3.32 -20.81
CA THR A 23 10.25 -3.68 -21.88
C THR A 23 8.86 -3.11 -21.63
N THR A 24 8.33 -3.25 -20.41
CA THR A 24 7.02 -2.68 -20.02
C THR A 24 7.02 -1.16 -20.08
N LYS A 25 8.13 -0.51 -19.69
CA LYS A 25 8.26 0.95 -19.78
C LYS A 25 8.21 1.42 -21.24
N GLN A 26 9.03 0.80 -22.10
CA GLN A 26 9.07 1.13 -23.54
C GLN A 26 7.71 0.90 -24.21
N PHE A 27 7.02 -0.20 -23.87
CA PHE A 27 5.68 -0.47 -24.36
C PHE A 27 4.68 0.60 -23.92
N ASN A 28 4.68 0.99 -22.64
CA ASN A 28 3.77 2.02 -22.13
C ASN A 28 4.04 3.39 -22.79
N GLU A 29 5.31 3.74 -23.00
CA GLU A 29 5.69 4.97 -23.72
C GLU A 29 5.17 4.93 -25.16
N ALA A 30 5.42 3.84 -25.90
CA ALA A 30 4.94 3.68 -27.27
C ALA A 30 3.40 3.72 -27.36
N LEU A 31 2.71 3.10 -26.39
CA LEU A 31 1.25 3.10 -26.32
C LEU A 31 0.70 4.52 -26.10
N LEU A 32 1.30 5.30 -25.20
CA LEU A 32 0.89 6.69 -24.95
C LEU A 32 1.12 7.56 -26.19
N THR A 33 2.27 7.43 -26.85
CA THR A 33 2.55 8.15 -28.09
C THR A 33 1.55 7.79 -29.19
N ALA A 34 1.22 6.51 -29.34
CA ALA A 34 0.23 6.07 -30.33
C ALA A 34 -1.17 6.63 -30.03
N ALA A 35 -1.57 6.67 -28.76
CA ALA A 35 -2.84 7.24 -28.35
C ALA A 35 -2.90 8.77 -28.58
N GLU A 36 -1.78 9.48 -28.35
CA GLU A 36 -1.68 10.91 -28.64
C GLU A 36 -1.81 11.19 -30.14
N GLN A 37 -1.09 10.42 -30.97
CA GLN A 37 -1.17 10.48 -32.44
C GLN A 37 -2.58 10.17 -32.94
N ALA A 38 -3.23 9.14 -32.39
CA ALA A 38 -4.61 8.80 -32.70
C ALA A 38 -5.57 9.97 -32.43
N GLY A 39 -5.29 10.75 -31.38
CA GLY A 39 -6.10 11.91 -31.01
C GLY A 39 -5.93 13.13 -31.91
N TYR A 40 -4.74 13.35 -32.47
CA TYR A 40 -4.51 14.41 -33.47
C TYR A 40 -5.33 14.19 -34.76
N HIS A 41 -5.88 12.99 -35.00
CA HIS A 41 -6.83 12.75 -36.08
C HIS A 41 -8.24 13.28 -35.81
N TYR A 42 -8.60 13.47 -34.53
CA TYR A 42 -9.94 13.89 -34.11
C TYR A 42 -9.99 15.34 -33.60
N GLY A 43 -8.85 15.91 -33.18
CA GLY A 43 -8.76 17.29 -32.69
C GLY A 43 -7.32 17.76 -32.53
N GLU A 44 -7.14 18.95 -31.95
CA GLU A 44 -5.82 19.60 -31.82
C GLU A 44 -5.07 19.23 -30.53
N ASP A 45 -5.77 18.66 -29.54
CA ASP A 45 -5.21 18.40 -28.19
C ASP A 45 -4.68 16.97 -28.02
N GLY A 46 -4.35 16.29 -29.13
CA GLY A 46 -3.76 14.95 -29.13
C GLY A 46 -4.53 13.97 -28.23
N LEU A 47 -3.89 13.49 -27.17
CA LEU A 47 -4.47 12.48 -26.26
C LEU A 47 -5.80 12.91 -25.63
N VAL A 48 -6.02 14.20 -25.39
CA VAL A 48 -7.30 14.69 -24.83
C VAL A 48 -8.42 14.52 -25.85
N SER A 49 -8.18 14.88 -27.11
CA SER A 49 -9.13 14.70 -28.20
C SER A 49 -9.46 13.21 -28.43
N TYR A 50 -8.46 12.32 -28.26
CA TYR A 50 -8.69 10.87 -28.30
C TYR A 50 -9.65 10.41 -27.20
N LEU A 51 -9.44 10.86 -25.95
CA LEU A 51 -10.30 10.49 -24.82
C LEU A 51 -11.70 11.10 -24.93
N GLN A 52 -11.82 12.33 -25.44
CA GLN A 52 -13.12 12.96 -25.71
C GLN A 52 -13.91 12.17 -26.75
N TYR A 53 -13.26 11.74 -27.85
CA TYR A 53 -13.89 10.88 -28.84
C TYR A 53 -14.40 9.57 -28.22
N HIS A 54 -13.61 8.92 -27.36
CA HIS A 54 -14.02 7.69 -26.68
C HIS A 54 -15.11 7.91 -25.63
N ALA A 55 -15.17 9.07 -24.98
CA ALA A 55 -16.24 9.41 -24.05
C ALA A 55 -17.62 9.44 -24.73
N LEU A 56 -17.67 9.91 -25.98
CA LEU A 56 -18.91 9.99 -26.77
C LEU A 56 -19.24 8.68 -27.50
N ASN A 57 -18.25 8.07 -28.16
CA ASN A 57 -18.49 6.91 -29.03
C ASN A 57 -18.46 5.57 -28.29
N ASN A 58 -17.69 5.46 -27.21
CA ASN A 58 -17.49 4.22 -26.46
C ASN A 58 -17.58 4.46 -24.95
N PRO A 59 -18.75 4.89 -24.44
CA PRO A 59 -18.89 5.32 -23.05
C PRO A 59 -18.55 4.21 -22.04
N VAL A 60 -18.86 2.94 -22.34
CA VAL A 60 -18.60 1.81 -21.43
C VAL A 60 -17.11 1.65 -21.11
N SER A 61 -16.25 1.73 -22.13
CA SER A 61 -14.80 1.65 -21.96
C SER A 61 -14.27 2.89 -21.24
N PHE A 62 -14.82 4.07 -21.53
CA PHE A 62 -14.44 5.32 -20.89
C PHE A 62 -14.79 5.33 -19.39
N PHE A 63 -15.98 4.87 -19.00
CA PHE A 63 -16.37 4.74 -17.59
C PHE A 63 -15.45 3.80 -16.80
N SER A 64 -14.94 2.74 -17.44
CA SER A 64 -13.96 1.84 -16.81
C SER A 64 -12.63 2.54 -16.52
N LEU A 65 -12.21 3.49 -17.36
CA LEU A 65 -11.05 4.34 -17.10
C LEU A 65 -11.34 5.37 -16.00
N LEU A 66 -12.54 5.98 -16.02
CA LEU A 66 -12.99 6.88 -14.96
C LEU A 66 -12.97 6.20 -13.58
N ALA A 67 -13.49 4.98 -13.49
CA ALA A 67 -13.48 4.22 -12.24
C ALA A 67 -12.06 3.95 -11.69
N LYS A 68 -11.04 3.88 -12.57
CA LYS A 68 -9.63 3.70 -12.16
C LYS A 68 -8.98 5.00 -11.68
N ILE A 69 -9.38 6.15 -12.22
CA ILE A 69 -8.88 7.46 -11.76
C ILE A 69 -9.61 7.97 -10.53
N LEU A 70 -10.83 7.47 -10.27
CA LEU A 70 -11.54 7.77 -9.04
C LEU A 70 -10.81 7.09 -7.87
N PRO A 71 -10.35 7.84 -6.87
CA PRO A 71 -9.75 7.26 -5.68
C PRO A 71 -10.85 6.53 -4.89
N LEU A 72 -10.93 5.21 -5.05
CA LEU A 72 -11.88 4.33 -4.34
C LEU A 72 -11.48 4.04 -2.88
N GLN A 73 -10.32 4.52 -2.45
CA GLN A 73 -9.78 4.27 -1.12
C GLN A 73 -10.09 5.48 -0.24
N VAL A 74 -10.58 5.20 0.97
CA VAL A 74 -10.69 6.18 2.07
C VAL A 74 -9.32 6.80 2.24
N LEU A 75 -9.15 7.98 1.65
CA LEU A 75 -8.02 8.85 1.88
C LEU A 75 -8.14 9.23 3.35
N GLY A 76 -7.31 8.64 4.22
CA GLY A 76 -7.07 9.26 5.53
C GLY A 76 -6.73 10.72 5.25
N GLU A 77 -7.25 11.65 6.06
CA GLU A 77 -7.38 13.12 5.91
C GLU A 77 -6.17 13.90 5.31
N THR A 78 -5.06 13.24 5.00
CA THR A 78 -3.83 13.79 4.43
C THR A 78 -3.12 12.85 3.42
N GLY A 79 -3.83 12.00 2.69
CA GLY A 79 -3.25 11.31 1.52
C GLY A 79 -2.25 10.17 1.79
N GLY A 80 -2.18 9.68 3.03
CA GLY A 80 -1.34 8.55 3.42
C GLY A 80 -2.14 7.27 3.69
N ASP A 81 -1.45 6.12 3.62
CA ASP A 81 -1.96 4.79 3.97
C ASP A 81 -2.83 4.83 5.23
N VAL A 82 -3.98 4.14 5.19
CA VAL A 82 -4.89 4.00 6.34
C VAL A 82 -4.09 3.46 7.51
N LYS A 83 -3.89 4.28 8.55
CA LYS A 83 -3.22 3.87 9.79
C LYS A 83 -4.14 2.93 10.55
N THR A 84 -4.16 1.66 10.17
CA THR A 84 -4.85 0.62 10.93
C THR A 84 -4.08 0.40 12.23
N ILE A 85 -4.54 1.01 13.33
CA ILE A 85 -3.98 0.73 14.65
C ILE A 85 -4.48 -0.65 15.07
N SER A 86 -3.69 -1.69 14.83
CA SER A 86 -3.96 -3.06 15.29
C SER A 86 -3.36 -3.29 16.68
N ARG A 87 -3.78 -2.51 17.69
CA ARG A 87 -3.34 -2.72 19.09
C ARG A 87 -4.46 -3.35 19.89
N ILE A 88 -4.30 -4.63 20.21
CA ILE A 88 -5.18 -5.35 21.14
C ILE A 88 -4.43 -5.40 22.48
N GLU A 89 -4.95 -4.72 23.50
CA GLU A 89 -4.44 -4.82 24.88
C GLU A 89 -5.37 -5.70 25.70
N ILE A 90 -4.86 -6.86 26.11
CA ILE A 90 -5.55 -7.75 27.05
C ILE A 90 -5.04 -7.43 28.45
N VAL A 91 -5.87 -6.79 29.28
CA VAL A 91 -5.57 -6.54 30.68
C VAL A 91 -6.23 -7.61 31.54
N PRO A 92 -5.47 -8.47 32.24
CA PRO A 92 -6.04 -9.44 33.16
C PRO A 92 -6.63 -8.74 34.39
N VAL A 93 -7.90 -9.03 34.69
CA VAL A 93 -8.54 -8.56 35.93
C VAL A 93 -7.94 -9.32 37.10
N LYS A 94 -7.20 -8.61 37.97
CA LYS A 94 -6.77 -9.19 39.25
C LYS A 94 -8.01 -9.37 40.13
N PRO A 95 -8.34 -10.58 40.58
CA PRO A 95 -9.41 -10.76 41.55
C PRO A 95 -9.05 -10.00 42.82
N LYS A 96 -10.00 -9.21 43.34
CA LYS A 96 -9.85 -8.60 44.68
C LYS A 96 -9.73 -9.73 45.69
N ASN A 97 -8.61 -9.75 46.41
CA ASN A 97 -8.28 -10.70 47.47
C ASN A 97 -9.51 -11.07 48.31
N THR A 98 -10.07 -12.26 48.08
CA THR A 98 -10.89 -12.94 49.08
C THR A 98 -9.91 -13.37 50.16
N LYS A 99 -10.03 -12.77 51.35
CA LYS A 99 -9.19 -13.07 52.51
C LYS A 99 -9.15 -14.59 52.73
N PRO A 100 -7.99 -15.20 53.02
CA PRO A 100 -7.95 -16.58 53.49
C PRO A 100 -8.69 -16.61 54.83
N GLU A 101 -9.83 -17.29 54.84
CA GLU A 101 -10.54 -17.66 56.06
C GLU A 101 -9.58 -18.53 56.88
N LYS A 102 -9.18 -18.03 58.04
CA LYS A 102 -8.35 -18.76 58.99
C LYS A 102 -9.15 -19.97 59.45
N HIS A 103 -8.71 -21.16 59.05
CA HIS A 103 -9.13 -22.37 59.73
C HIS A 103 -8.32 -22.46 61.03
N ASP A 104 -8.93 -22.07 62.15
CA ASP A 104 -8.35 -22.27 63.47
C ASP A 104 -8.32 -23.78 63.77
N PRO A 105 -7.17 -24.35 64.19
CA PRO A 105 -7.11 -25.69 64.73
C PRO A 105 -7.17 -25.59 66.25
N SER A 106 -8.33 -25.85 66.86
CA SER A 106 -8.41 -26.22 68.28
C SER A 106 -9.84 -26.53 68.71
N VAL A 107 -10.15 -27.82 68.83
CA VAL A 107 -10.94 -28.30 69.97
C VAL A 107 -10.18 -29.49 70.56
N THR A 108 -9.64 -29.26 71.75
CA THR A 108 -9.09 -30.23 72.69
C THR A 108 -10.24 -30.81 73.54
N GLU A 109 -10.05 -32.04 74.03
CA GLU A 109 -10.81 -32.74 75.09
C GLU A 109 -12.17 -33.36 74.63
N ALA A 110 -12.53 -34.61 74.94
CA ALA A 110 -12.15 -35.53 76.03
C ALA A 110 -12.19 -37.01 75.56
#